data_AF-A0A2Z4YQD0-F1
#
_entry.id   AF-A0A2Z4YQD0-F1
#
_cell.length_a   1.000
_cell.length_b   1.000
_cell.length_c   1.000
_cell.angle_alpha   90.00
_cell.angle_beta   90.00
_cell.angle_gamma   90.00
#
_symmetry.space_group_name_H-M   'P 1'
#
loop_
_entity.id
_entity.type
_entity.pdbx_description
1 polymer ?
#
loop_
_entity_poly.entity_id
_entity_poly.type
_entity_poly.pdbx_seq_one_letter_code
_entity_poly.pdbx_strand_id
1 'polypeptide(L)'
;MTPARFTECLLRIRWTPINLASALQCDLSWVEAMEVGNAEVPVGLAAWLETLAQCHEAAGIPTTYRERGHSEERPDGKDHSLSGTALRHRRR
;
A
#
# COMPACT_ATOMS: atom_id res chain seq x y z
N MET A 1 -10.63 23.84 10.11
CA MET A 1 -10.80 22.89 8.99
C MET A 1 -12.12 22.15 9.21
N THR A 2 -12.87 21.82 8.15
CA THR A 2 -14.11 21.04 8.31
C THR A 2 -13.83 19.55 8.48
N PRO A 3 -14.72 18.77 9.12
CA PRO A 3 -14.52 17.32 9.29
C PRO A 3 -14.38 16.59 7.94
N ALA A 4 -15.21 16.96 6.95
CA ALA A 4 -15.10 16.41 5.60
C ALA A 4 -13.72 16.65 4.96
N ARG A 5 -13.15 17.85 5.13
CA ARG A 5 -11.81 18.17 4.61
C ARG A 5 -10.71 17.45 5.39
N PHE A 6 -10.88 17.28 6.70
CA PHE A 6 -9.98 16.50 7.54
C PHE A 6 -9.88 15.05 7.07
N THR A 7 -11.02 14.38 6.89
CA THR A 7 -11.08 13.01 6.35
C THR A 7 -10.48 12.93 4.95
N GLU A 8 -10.75 13.92 4.09
CA GLU A 8 -10.18 13.97 2.75
C GLU A 8 -8.64 14.04 2.77
N CYS A 9 -8.05 14.86 3.65
CA CYS A 9 -6.59 14.94 3.80
C CYS A 9 -5.98 13.59 4.19
N LEU A 10 -6.59 12.88 5.15
CA LEU A 10 -6.14 11.56 5.57
C LEU A 10 -6.24 10.54 4.43
N LEU A 11 -7.34 10.54 3.68
CA LEU A 11 -7.52 9.64 2.54
C LEU A 11 -6.51 9.89 1.42
N ARG A 12 -6.16 11.15 1.15
CA ARG A 12 -5.15 11.53 0.14
C ARG A 12 -3.79 10.93 0.46
N ILE A 13 -3.39 10.95 1.73
CA ILE A 13 -2.13 10.35 2.21
C ILE A 13 -2.26 8.88 2.64
N ARG A 14 -3.43 8.26 2.37
CA ARG A 14 -3.73 6.86 2.69
C ARG A 14 -3.63 6.52 4.19
N TRP A 15 -3.91 7.49 5.05
CA TRP A 15 -3.94 7.32 6.50
C TRP A 15 -5.36 7.08 7.02
N THR A 16 -5.44 6.34 8.11
CA THR A 16 -6.62 6.22 8.97
C THR A 16 -6.48 7.13 10.21
N PRO A 17 -7.55 7.38 10.99
CA PRO A 17 -7.45 8.05 12.29
C PRO A 17 -6.38 7.44 13.22
N ILE A 18 -6.20 6.11 13.18
CA ILE A 18 -5.18 5.39 13.96
C ILE A 18 -3.77 5.81 13.56
N ASN A 19 -3.52 5.99 12.26
CA ASN A 19 -2.21 6.44 11.77
C ASN A 19 -1.91 7.86 12.25
N LEU A 20 -2.91 8.74 12.24
CA LEU A 20 -2.74 10.12 12.72
C LEU A 20 -2.51 10.17 14.24
N ALA A 21 -3.32 9.45 15.03
CA ALA A 21 -3.14 9.35 16.48
C ALA A 21 -1.72 8.84 16.83
N SER A 22 -1.25 7.83 16.09
CA SER A 22 0.10 7.29 16.24
C SER A 22 1.18 8.32 15.87
N ALA A 23 1.00 9.08 14.78
CA ALA A 23 1.95 10.10 14.34
C ALA A 23 2.06 11.27 15.33
N LEU A 24 0.95 11.64 15.96
CA LEU A 24 0.88 12.71 16.95
C LEU A 24 1.18 12.24 18.39
N GLN A 25 1.24 10.92 18.61
CA GLN A 25 1.33 10.30 19.93
C GLN A 25 0.23 10.81 20.88
N CYS A 26 -1.01 10.87 20.38
CA CYS A 26 -2.18 11.36 21.11
C CYS A 26 -3.32 10.34 21.13
N ASP A 27 -4.38 10.66 21.86
CA ASP A 27 -5.53 9.78 22.01
C ASP A 27 -6.33 9.65 20.71
N LEU A 28 -6.63 8.41 20.33
CA LEU A 28 -7.45 8.10 19.15
C LEU A 28 -8.84 8.75 19.23
N SER A 29 -9.44 8.78 20.41
CA SER A 29 -10.78 9.37 20.62
C SER A 29 -10.83 10.86 20.28
N TRP A 30 -9.73 11.59 20.51
CA TRP A 30 -9.63 13.01 20.14
C TRP A 30 -9.57 13.19 18.61
N VAL A 31 -8.86 12.28 17.92
CA VAL A 31 -8.79 12.24 16.46
C VAL A 31 -10.15 11.88 15.85
N GLU A 32 -10.81 10.86 16.37
CA GLU A 32 -12.15 10.45 15.93
C GLU A 32 -13.20 11.55 16.17
N ALA A 33 -13.09 12.29 17.29
CA ALA A 33 -13.95 13.44 17.55
C ALA A 33 -13.81 14.53 16.48
N MET A 34 -12.58 14.81 16.00
CA MET A 34 -12.36 15.73 14.88
C MET A 34 -12.94 15.21 13.56
N GLU A 35 -12.84 13.91 13.31
CA GLU A 35 -13.38 13.26 12.11
C GLU A 35 -14.90 13.36 12.00
N VAL A 36 -15.62 13.21 13.13
CA VAL A 36 -17.09 13.31 13.17
C VAL A 36 -17.59 14.73 13.44
N GLY A 37 -16.70 15.69 13.64
CA GLY A 37 -17.04 17.09 13.92
C GLY A 37 -17.48 17.40 15.36
N ASN A 38 -17.21 16.48 16.29
CA ASN A 38 -17.42 16.69 17.73
C ASN A 38 -16.26 17.46 18.40
N ALA A 39 -15.13 17.61 17.71
CA ALA A 39 -14.02 18.46 18.13
C ALA A 39 -13.54 19.34 16.97
N GLU A 40 -13.10 20.55 17.30
CA GLU A 40 -12.47 21.43 16.32
C GLU A 40 -11.06 20.95 15.97
N VAL A 41 -10.69 21.02 14.70
CA VAL A 41 -9.32 20.75 14.24
C VAL A 41 -8.44 21.97 14.51
N PRO A 42 -7.35 21.84 15.31
CA PRO A 42 -6.43 22.95 15.54
C PRO A 42 -5.82 23.48 14.24
N VAL A 43 -5.68 24.81 14.11
CA VAL A 43 -5.22 25.47 12.87
C VAL A 43 -3.84 24.97 12.43
N GLY A 44 -2.91 24.77 13.37
CA GLY A 44 -1.59 24.21 13.06
C GLY A 44 -1.65 22.78 12.53
N LEU A 45 -2.50 21.93 13.11
CA LEU A 45 -2.72 20.56 12.65
C LEU A 45 -3.35 20.54 11.26
N ALA A 46 -4.35 21.41 11.03
CA ALA A 46 -4.99 21.58 9.75
C ALA A 46 -3.98 21.96 8.64
N ALA A 47 -3.14 22.97 8.88
CA ALA A 47 -2.13 23.42 7.92
C ALA A 47 -1.09 22.31 7.61
N TRP A 48 -0.69 21.55 8.63
CA TRP A 48 0.23 20.44 8.47
C TRP A 48 -0.37 19.30 7.64
N LEU A 49 -1.62 18.90 7.91
CA LEU A 49 -2.32 17.85 7.13
C LEU A 49 -2.52 18.24 5.66
N GLU A 50 -2.89 19.50 5.38
CA GLU A 50 -3.01 20.02 4.01
C GLU A 50 -1.68 19.93 3.26
N THR A 51 -0.59 20.33 3.92
CA THR A 51 0.76 20.27 3.33
C THR A 51 1.16 18.84 2.99
N LEU A 52 0.91 17.89 3.89
CA LEU A 52 1.19 16.47 3.64
C LEU A 52 0.37 15.92 2.47
N ALA A 53 -0.93 16.24 2.42
CA ALA A 53 -1.81 15.84 1.33
C ALA A 53 -1.32 16.36 -0.03
N GLN A 54 -0.96 17.65 -0.11
CA GLN A 54 -0.44 18.26 -1.33
C GLN A 54 0.88 17.65 -1.77
N CYS A 55 1.83 17.44 -0.84
CA CYS A 55 3.11 16.80 -1.14
C CYS A 55 2.94 15.35 -1.64
N HIS A 56 2.04 14.58 -1.01
CA HIS A 56 1.78 13.20 -1.42
C HIS A 56 1.14 13.13 -2.82
N GLU A 57 0.18 14.00 -3.12
CA GLU A 57 -0.41 14.10 -4.46
C GLU A 57 0.63 14.48 -5.51
N ALA A 58 1.49 15.47 -5.23
CA ALA A 58 2.53 15.91 -6.14
C ALA A 58 3.59 14.83 -6.41
N ALA A 59 3.93 14.02 -5.41
CA ALA A 59 4.89 12.93 -5.56
C ALA A 59 4.34 11.77 -6.41
N GLY A 60 3.03 11.51 -6.33
CA GLY A 60 2.39 10.40 -7.01
C GLY A 60 2.83 9.02 -6.48
N ILE A 61 2.30 7.95 -7.08
CA ILE A 61 2.68 6.58 -6.72
C ILE A 61 3.93 6.19 -7.52
N PRO A 62 5.00 5.71 -6.86
CA PRO A 62 6.17 5.19 -7.57
C PRO A 62 5.79 4.01 -8.48
N THR A 63 6.03 4.14 -9.78
CA THR A 63 5.67 3.12 -10.78
C THR A 63 6.62 1.92 -10.76
N THR A 64 7.84 2.09 -10.23
CA THR A 64 8.90 1.08 -10.17
C THR A 64 8.57 -0.14 -9.32
N TYR A 65 7.48 -0.14 -8.56
CA TYR A 65 7.10 -1.22 -7.64
C TYR A 65 5.84 -1.98 -8.09
N ARG A 66 5.17 -1.56 -9.17
CA ARG A 66 3.90 -2.16 -9.62
C ARG A 66 4.01 -3.62 -10.07
N GLU A 67 5.18 -4.05 -10.53
CA GLU A 67 5.38 -5.37 -11.17
C GLU A 67 6.23 -6.33 -10.34
N ARG A 68 6.78 -5.88 -9.20
CA ARG A 68 7.61 -6.71 -8.32
C ARG A 68 6.83 -7.78 -7.52
N GLY A 69 5.51 -7.84 -7.69
CA GLY A 69 4.63 -8.83 -7.05
C GLY A 69 4.19 -9.99 -7.95
N HIS A 70 4.60 -10.04 -9.23
CA HIS A 70 4.15 -11.05 -10.20
C HIS A 70 5.27 -11.83 -10.91
N SER A 71 6.53 -11.61 -10.54
CA SER A 71 7.64 -12.42 -11.06
C SER A 71 7.73 -13.77 -10.33
N GLU A 72 6.70 -14.60 -10.49
CA GLU A 72 6.85 -16.05 -10.29
C GLU A 72 7.49 -16.58 -11.58
N GLU A 73 8.83 -16.52 -11.64
CA GLU A 73 9.60 -17.11 -12.73
C GLU A 73 9.48 -18.63 -12.63
N ARG A 74 8.45 -19.19 -13.28
CA ARG A 74 8.30 -20.63 -13.43
C ARG A 74 9.46 -21.12 -14.30
N PRO A 75 10.33 -22.02 -13.80
CA PRO A 75 11.40 -22.54 -14.63
C PRO A 75 10.78 -23.34 -15.78
N ASP A 76 11.16 -22.96 -16.99
CA ASP A 76 10.77 -23.56 -18.26
C ASP A 76 11.08 -25.07 -18.20
N GLY A 77 10.01 -25.87 -18.07
CA GLY A 77 10.07 -27.33 -18.12
C GLY A 77 10.41 -27.74 -19.55
N LYS A 78 11.71 -27.83 -19.85
CA LYS A 78 12.20 -28.42 -21.10
C LYS A 78 11.84 -29.91 -21.11
N ASP A 79 10.70 -30.23 -21.70
CA ASP A 79 10.30 -31.59 -22.06
C ASP A 79 11.38 -32.21 -22.94
N HIS A 80 12.24 -33.02 -22.33
CA HIS A 80 13.14 -33.89 -23.06
C HIS A 80 12.32 -35.04 -23.62
N SER A 81 11.88 -34.86 -24.86
CA SER A 81 11.40 -35.90 -25.76
C SER A 81 12.36 -37.09 -25.76
N LEU A 82 11.99 -38.18 -25.08
CA LEU A 82 12.69 -39.46 -25.18
C LEU A 82 12.45 -40.06 -26.58
N SER A 83 13.44 -39.92 -27.45
CA SER A 83 13.49 -40.57 -28.75
C SER A 83 14.71 -41.50 -28.82
N GLY A 84 14.46 -42.81 -28.99
CA GLY A 84 15.42 -43.87 -29.33
C GLY A 84 16.33 -44.31 -28.17
N THR A 85 16.46 -45.59 -27.84
CA THR A 85 17.12 -46.57 -28.70
C THR A 85 16.86 -47.98 -28.18
N ALA A 86 16.48 -48.90 -29.06
CA ALA A 86 16.40 -50.32 -28.78
C ALA A 86 17.77 -50.89 -28.39
N LEU A 87 17.85 -51.64 -27.29
CA LEU A 87 18.96 -52.58 -27.09
C LEU A 87 18.46 -53.91 -26.50
N ARG A 88 18.67 -54.93 -27.31
CA ARG A 88 18.42 -56.36 -27.10
C ARG A 88 19.13 -56.84 -25.83
N HIS A 89 18.49 -57.69 -25.02
CA HIS A 89 19.22 -58.77 -24.36
C HIS A 89 18.34 -60.01 -24.12
N ARG A 90 18.75 -61.11 -24.75
CA ARG A 90 18.38 -62.50 -24.48
C ARG A 90 18.79 -62.89 -23.05
N ARG A 91 17.92 -63.59 -22.32
CA ARG A 91 18.25 -64.68 -21.38
C ARG A 91 17.03 -65.63 -21.39
N ARG A 92 17.12 -66.72 -22.16
CA ARG A 92 17.42 -68.10 -21.74
C ARG A 92 16.43 -68.65 -20.73
#